data_AF-A0A433JGI9-F1
#
_entry.id   AF-A0A433JGI9-F1
#
_cell.length_a   1.000
_cell.length_b   1.000
_cell.length_c   1.000
_cell.angle_alpha   90.00
_cell.angle_beta   90.00
_cell.angle_gamma   90.00
#
_symmetry.space_group_name_H-M   'P 1'
#
loop_
_entity.id
_entity.type
_entity.pdbx_description
1 polymer ?
#
loop_
_entity_poly.entity_id
_entity_poly.type
_entity_poly.pdbx_seq_one_letter_code
_entity_poly.pdbx_strand_id
1 'polypeptide(L)'
;MNRINVLFFSLKVIVCLVLLTPLANAEDVELIGSLNQTLKIHASGNQLEQDSRGLELTEKTIKLLHVRLAEDKKAELKSQAQDLNKHRNGFTSSNRAAASLELPKAVSLNMNNVPVLDQGTHGTCVTFAVSGGLDAVIGKGDYISQLCQLQLGNYLEQHGYGISGWDGSFSGEVFGQMAQYGVINVDNQWKDGCGGYYDYPKYSKRPQTYIAPEDFAKMSEPVLGTYAAIKDIRVARNFEATLDNVKNALHAGDRVVFGVLLPRVDLGTAGAVGKYRTWFTQDTWVLSKEVMDGISDIEAAHEMIITGYDDNATVYDDHGVAHKGLLTLRNSWGTSVGYWGEFYMSYDYFKLLNLEVTEILPINH
;
A
#
# COMPACT_ATOMS: atom_id res chain seq x y z
N MET A 1 -10.87 -84.81 8.83
CA MET A 1 -12.13 -84.68 8.07
C MET A 1 -12.87 -83.47 8.60
N ASN A 2 -13.08 -82.49 7.71
CA ASN A 2 -13.56 -81.14 7.97
C ASN A 2 -14.96 -81.09 8.58
N ARG A 3 -15.18 -80.19 9.55
CA ARG A 3 -16.46 -79.49 9.70
C ARG A 3 -16.20 -77.99 9.83
N ILE A 4 -16.83 -77.29 8.90
CA ILE A 4 -16.81 -75.86 8.63
C ILE A 4 -17.72 -75.18 9.66
N ASN A 5 -17.20 -74.17 10.37
CA ASN A 5 -18.02 -73.17 11.05
C ASN A 5 -17.86 -71.85 10.30
N VAL A 6 -18.94 -71.41 9.66
CA VAL A 6 -19.05 -70.11 9.00
C VAL A 6 -19.37 -69.08 10.07
N LEU A 7 -18.41 -68.20 10.39
CA LEU A 7 -18.69 -66.97 11.13
C LEU A 7 -19.07 -65.87 10.12
N PHE A 8 -20.32 -65.42 10.18
CA PHE A 8 -20.76 -64.19 9.56
C PHE A 8 -20.24 -63.00 10.37
N PHE A 9 -19.26 -62.27 9.83
CA PHE A 9 -18.93 -60.92 10.28
C PHE A 9 -19.64 -59.91 9.38
N SER A 10 -20.60 -59.19 9.95
CA SER A 10 -21.26 -58.06 9.31
C SER A 10 -20.30 -56.87 9.24
N LEU A 11 -19.82 -56.55 8.05
CA LEU A 11 -19.01 -55.38 7.78
C LEU A 11 -19.94 -54.16 7.67
N LYS A 12 -20.12 -53.41 8.76
CA LYS A 12 -20.74 -52.08 8.71
C LYS A 12 -19.76 -51.11 8.06
N VAL A 13 -19.92 -50.88 6.76
CA VAL A 13 -19.25 -49.79 6.05
C VAL A 13 -19.86 -48.47 6.55
N ILE A 14 -19.13 -47.75 7.39
CA ILE A 14 -19.43 -46.36 7.73
C ILE A 14 -18.92 -45.52 6.55
N VAL A 15 -19.84 -45.11 5.68
CA VAL A 15 -19.59 -44.07 4.68
C VAL A 15 -19.49 -42.75 5.44
N CYS A 16 -18.26 -42.32 5.72
CA CYS A 16 -18.00 -40.99 6.27
C CYS A 16 -18.16 -39.98 5.11
N LEU A 17 -19.37 -39.45 4.96
CA LEU A 17 -19.64 -38.32 4.07
C LEU A 17 -18.89 -37.10 4.64
N VAL A 18 -17.68 -36.86 4.15
CA VAL A 18 -17.00 -35.58 4.38
C VAL A 18 -17.77 -34.54 3.58
N LEU A 19 -18.71 -33.88 4.23
CA LEU A 19 -19.28 -32.63 3.75
C LEU A 19 -18.15 -31.61 3.77
N LEU A 20 -17.42 -31.52 2.65
CA LEU A 20 -16.59 -30.37 2.33
C LEU A 20 -17.56 -29.21 2.09
N THR A 21 -17.98 -28.53 3.16
CA THR A 21 -18.54 -27.19 3.01
C THR A 21 -17.41 -26.31 2.47
N PRO A 22 -17.53 -25.70 1.29
CA PRO A 22 -16.56 -24.70 0.88
C PRO A 22 -16.61 -23.58 1.93
N LEU A 23 -15.52 -23.40 2.66
CA LEU A 23 -15.25 -22.14 3.35
C LEU A 23 -15.06 -21.10 2.24
N ALA A 24 -16.15 -20.59 1.70
CA ALA A 24 -16.16 -19.40 0.88
C ALA A 24 -15.89 -18.21 1.82
N ASN A 25 -14.65 -18.07 2.27
CA ASN A 25 -14.14 -16.77 2.66
C ASN A 25 -13.93 -16.04 1.33
N ALA A 26 -14.96 -15.37 0.83
CA ALA A 26 -14.74 -14.35 -0.18
C ALA A 26 -13.82 -13.30 0.45
N GLU A 27 -12.72 -12.96 -0.22
CA GLU A 27 -11.92 -11.81 0.19
C GLU A 27 -12.81 -10.56 0.15
N ASP A 28 -12.77 -9.75 1.22
CA ASP A 28 -13.58 -8.53 1.33
C ASP A 28 -13.24 -7.51 0.23
N VAL A 29 -12.04 -7.60 -0.34
CA VAL A 29 -11.46 -6.74 -1.38
C VAL A 29 -10.75 -7.64 -2.39
N GLU A 30 -11.17 -7.61 -3.65
CA GLU A 30 -10.53 -8.32 -4.76
C GLU A 30 -9.78 -7.33 -5.65
N LEU A 31 -8.51 -7.59 -5.97
CA LEU A 31 -7.76 -6.83 -6.97
C LEU A 31 -8.12 -7.32 -8.38
N ILE A 32 -8.69 -6.44 -9.20
CA ILE A 32 -9.18 -6.77 -10.56
C ILE A 32 -8.41 -6.03 -11.67
N GLY A 33 -7.27 -5.41 -11.34
CA GLY A 33 -6.34 -4.79 -12.27
C GLY A 33 -5.95 -3.38 -11.87
N SER A 34 -5.87 -2.47 -12.85
CA SER A 34 -5.47 -1.08 -12.63
C SER A 34 -6.40 -0.06 -13.29
N LEU A 35 -6.54 1.11 -12.66
CA LEU A 35 -7.32 2.26 -13.15
C LEU A 35 -6.40 3.42 -13.51
N ASN A 36 -6.55 3.98 -14.70
CA ASN A 36 -5.83 5.19 -15.08
C ASN A 36 -6.37 6.40 -14.30
N GLN A 37 -5.47 7.21 -13.75
CA GLN A 37 -5.81 8.47 -13.12
C GLN A 37 -4.89 9.56 -13.66
N THR A 38 -5.49 10.66 -14.11
CA THR A 38 -4.75 11.86 -14.52
C THR A 38 -4.65 12.82 -13.35
N LEU A 39 -3.44 13.29 -13.07
CA LEU A 39 -3.09 14.23 -12.02
C LEU A 39 -2.67 15.54 -12.65
N LYS A 40 -3.03 16.65 -12.02
CA LYS A 40 -2.49 17.96 -12.39
C LYS A 40 -1.11 18.12 -11.76
N ILE A 41 -0.14 18.50 -12.58
CA ILE A 41 1.21 18.82 -12.12
C ILE A 41 1.26 20.33 -11.88
N HIS A 42 1.90 20.74 -10.79
CA HIS A 42 2.20 22.13 -10.55
C HIS A 42 3.69 22.38 -10.76
N ALA A 43 3.99 23.27 -11.72
CA ALA A 43 5.32 23.80 -11.94
C ALA A 43 5.77 24.60 -10.69
N SER A 44 6.54 23.99 -9.80
CA SER A 44 7.22 24.71 -8.74
C SER A 44 8.72 24.43 -8.77
N GLY A 45 9.53 25.43 -9.13
CA GLY A 45 11.00 25.37 -9.08
C GLY A 45 11.66 24.62 -10.25
N ASN A 46 12.99 24.72 -10.35
CA ASN A 46 13.86 24.35 -11.50
C ASN A 46 13.88 22.86 -11.95
N GLN A 47 12.86 22.06 -11.63
CA GLN A 47 12.70 20.68 -12.09
C GLN A 47 11.30 20.47 -12.65
N LEU A 48 11.05 21.03 -13.83
CA LEU A 48 9.87 20.72 -14.61
C LEU A 48 10.02 19.32 -15.19
N GLU A 49 9.07 18.42 -14.93
CA GLU A 49 8.96 17.21 -15.73
C GLU A 49 8.64 17.64 -17.16
N GLN A 50 9.57 17.38 -18.07
CA GLN A 50 9.45 17.71 -19.48
C GLN A 50 9.04 16.47 -20.25
N ASP A 51 8.18 16.62 -21.25
CA ASP A 51 7.93 15.56 -22.22
C ASP A 51 9.20 15.27 -23.06
N SER A 52 9.16 14.23 -23.90
CA SER A 52 10.28 13.86 -24.77
C SER A 52 10.67 14.95 -25.79
N ARG A 53 9.91 16.04 -25.88
CA ARG A 53 10.14 17.22 -26.73
C ARG A 53 10.53 18.46 -25.93
N GLY A 54 10.71 18.36 -24.61
CA GLY A 54 11.11 19.47 -23.75
C GLY A 54 9.96 20.37 -23.29
N LEU A 55 8.70 20.00 -23.51
CA LEU A 55 7.53 20.80 -23.10
C LEU A 55 7.16 20.51 -21.64
N GLU A 56 6.83 21.56 -20.90
CA GLU A 56 6.34 21.46 -19.52
C GLU A 56 5.07 20.62 -19.45
N LEU A 57 5.10 19.55 -18.67
CA LEU A 57 3.92 18.74 -18.41
C LEU A 57 3.02 19.45 -17.39
N THR A 58 1.78 19.73 -17.79
CA THR A 58 0.73 20.20 -16.88
C THR A 58 -0.06 19.05 -16.25
N GLU A 59 0.11 17.84 -16.78
CA GLU A 59 -0.61 16.65 -16.36
C GLU A 59 0.29 15.41 -16.36
N LYS A 60 0.02 14.49 -15.42
CA LYS A 60 0.67 13.18 -15.28
C LYS A 60 -0.39 12.09 -15.27
N THR A 61 -0.20 11.02 -16.03
CA THR A 61 -1.03 9.81 -15.87
C THR A 61 -0.32 8.81 -14.99
N ILE A 62 -1.02 8.35 -13.96
CA ILE A 62 -0.63 7.23 -13.11
C ILE A 62 -1.65 6.10 -13.25
N LYS A 63 -1.37 4.97 -12.63
CA LYS A 63 -2.35 3.91 -12.41
C LYS A 63 -2.53 3.61 -10.93
N LEU A 64 -3.78 3.59 -10.50
CA LEU A 64 -4.21 3.13 -9.18
C LEU A 64 -4.59 1.64 -9.25
N LEU A 65 -4.67 0.99 -8.10
CA LEU A 65 -5.19 -0.37 -8.00
C LEU A 65 -6.70 -0.34 -8.31
N HIS A 66 -7.17 -1.23 -9.19
CA HIS A 66 -8.59 -1.43 -9.45
C HIS A 66 -9.09 -2.53 -8.53
N VAL A 67 -9.98 -2.19 -7.61
CA VAL A 67 -10.50 -3.13 -6.61
C VAL A 67 -12.00 -3.33 -6.77
N ARG A 68 -12.46 -4.51 -6.37
CA ARG A 68 -13.88 -4.82 -6.19
C ARG A 68 -14.12 -5.19 -4.74
N LEU A 69 -15.02 -4.47 -4.09
CA LEU A 69 -15.42 -4.79 -2.71
C LEU A 69 -16.59 -5.77 -2.70
N ALA A 70 -16.56 -6.71 -1.75
CA ALA A 70 -17.71 -7.53 -1.43
C ALA A 70 -18.88 -6.66 -0.92
N GLU A 71 -20.13 -7.07 -1.17
CA GLU A 71 -21.31 -6.29 -0.77
C GLU A 71 -21.40 -6.09 0.76
N ASP A 72 -21.00 -7.09 1.54
CA ASP A 72 -20.93 -6.98 3.00
C ASP A 72 -19.89 -5.93 3.44
N LYS A 73 -18.76 -5.85 2.72
CA LYS A 73 -17.72 -4.84 2.99
C LYS A 73 -18.22 -3.43 2.66
N LYS A 74 -18.92 -3.25 1.54
CA LYS A 74 -19.55 -1.97 1.18
C LYS A 74 -20.56 -1.54 2.23
N ALA A 75 -21.39 -2.46 2.71
CA ALA A 75 -22.37 -2.20 3.75
C ALA A 75 -21.70 -1.82 5.09
N GLU A 76 -20.63 -2.52 5.47
CA GLU A 76 -19.82 -2.23 6.65
C GLU A 76 -19.25 -0.80 6.59
N LEU A 77 -18.55 -0.46 5.52
CA LEU A 77 -17.93 0.86 5.34
C LEU A 77 -18.98 1.97 5.37
N LYS A 78 -20.13 1.75 4.73
CA LYS A 78 -21.24 2.71 4.73
C LYS A 78 -21.79 2.95 6.14
N SER A 79 -21.97 1.89 6.94
CA SER A 79 -22.42 2.02 8.32
C SER A 79 -21.41 2.81 9.16
N GLN A 80 -20.12 2.47 9.04
CA GLN A 80 -19.04 3.11 9.79
C GLN A 80 -18.90 4.59 9.43
N ALA A 81 -19.01 4.94 8.14
CA ALA A 81 -19.00 6.33 7.69
C ALA A 81 -20.16 7.16 8.27
N GLN A 82 -21.35 6.57 8.33
CA GLN A 82 -22.53 7.24 8.92
C GLN A 82 -22.33 7.50 10.41
N ASP A 83 -21.74 6.54 11.13
CA ASP A 83 -21.48 6.70 12.56
C ASP A 83 -20.39 7.75 12.81
N LEU A 84 -19.31 7.77 12.01
CA LEU A 84 -18.30 8.82 12.06
C LEU A 84 -18.90 10.21 11.81
N ASN A 85 -19.82 10.33 10.84
CA ASN A 85 -20.46 11.61 10.55
C ASN A 85 -21.36 12.10 11.70
N LYS A 86 -22.07 11.19 12.41
CA LYS A 86 -22.87 11.54 13.59
C LYS A 86 -22.01 11.94 14.79
N HIS A 87 -20.81 11.37 14.90
CA HIS A 87 -19.89 11.57 16.02
C HIS A 87 -18.75 12.56 15.72
N ARG A 88 -18.81 13.29 14.60
CA ARG A 88 -17.77 14.25 14.18
C ARG A 88 -17.56 15.40 15.19
N ASN A 89 -18.57 15.71 16.01
CA ASN A 89 -18.47 16.65 17.15
C ASN A 89 -18.00 15.99 18.46
N GLY A 90 -17.76 14.67 18.46
CA GLY A 90 -17.50 13.85 19.64
C GLY A 90 -16.10 13.24 19.69
N PHE A 91 -15.23 13.46 18.70
CA PHE A 91 -13.85 12.99 18.70
C PHE A 91 -12.90 13.91 19.51
N THR A 92 -13.39 14.42 20.65
CA THR A 92 -12.48 14.81 21.73
C THR A 92 -12.26 13.55 22.56
N SER A 93 -11.02 13.06 22.55
CA SER A 93 -10.49 11.92 23.29
C SER A 93 -11.47 11.33 24.29
N SER A 94 -12.14 10.23 23.91
CA SER A 94 -12.82 9.42 24.91
C SER A 94 -11.75 8.92 25.88
N ASN A 95 -11.82 9.42 27.12
CA ASN A 95 -10.96 9.02 28.22
C ASN A 95 -10.90 7.48 28.30
N ARG A 96 -9.77 6.90 27.91
CA ARG A 96 -9.38 5.57 28.34
C ARG A 96 -7.99 5.61 28.95
N ALA A 97 -8.01 5.57 30.28
CA ALA A 97 -6.93 5.05 31.09
C ALA A 97 -6.71 3.57 30.76
N ALA A 98 -5.85 3.31 29.80
CA ALA A 98 -4.97 2.16 29.81
C ALA A 98 -3.56 2.75 29.75
N ALA A 99 -2.60 2.17 30.45
CA ALA A 99 -1.23 2.67 30.51
C ALA A 99 -0.57 2.61 29.11
N SER A 100 -0.89 3.56 28.24
CA SER A 100 -0.10 3.85 27.06
C SER A 100 1.15 4.57 27.56
N LEU A 101 2.32 4.21 27.04
CA LEU A 101 3.41 5.17 27.02
C LEU A 101 2.83 6.48 26.50
N GLU A 102 3.08 7.60 27.19
CA GLU A 102 2.72 8.90 26.65
C GLU A 102 3.52 9.10 25.36
N LEU A 103 2.92 8.74 24.23
CA LEU A 103 3.52 8.97 22.92
C LEU A 103 3.69 10.47 22.70
N PRO A 104 4.79 10.90 22.07
CA PRO A 104 4.93 12.30 21.67
C PRO A 104 3.77 12.70 20.77
N LYS A 105 3.39 13.98 20.81
CA LYS A 105 2.27 14.49 19.98
C LYS A 105 2.59 14.52 18.49
N ALA A 106 3.86 14.48 18.11
CA ALA A 106 4.27 14.37 16.73
C ALA A 106 5.57 13.58 16.60
N VAL A 107 5.69 12.83 15.50
CA VAL A 107 6.90 12.10 15.09
C VAL A 107 7.09 12.32 13.60
N SER A 108 8.34 12.50 13.18
CA SER A 108 8.72 12.56 11.76
C SER A 108 10.04 11.82 11.57
N LEU A 109 10.01 10.74 10.81
CA LEU A 109 11.16 9.89 10.51
C LEU A 109 11.83 10.25 9.18
N ASN A 110 11.17 11.06 8.34
CA ASN A 110 11.55 11.28 6.94
C ASN A 110 11.78 9.94 6.21
N MET A 111 12.59 9.93 5.14
CA MET A 111 12.88 8.74 4.34
C MET A 111 14.37 8.41 4.23
N ASN A 112 15.19 8.85 5.19
CA ASN A 112 16.63 8.51 5.25
C ASN A 112 17.37 8.69 3.91
N ASN A 113 17.16 9.85 3.27
CA ASN A 113 17.72 10.21 1.95
C ASN A 113 17.25 9.36 0.76
N VAL A 114 16.25 8.49 0.92
CA VAL A 114 15.57 7.86 -0.22
C VAL A 114 14.83 8.95 -1.00
N PRO A 115 15.12 9.11 -2.31
CA PRO A 115 14.43 10.09 -3.13
C PRO A 115 12.94 9.76 -3.26
N VAL A 116 12.16 10.71 -3.73
CA VAL A 116 10.77 10.42 -4.09
C VAL A 116 10.78 9.58 -5.36
N LEU A 117 10.32 8.35 -5.24
CA LEU A 117 10.23 7.42 -6.36
C LEU A 117 8.99 7.71 -7.22
N ASP A 118 8.93 7.08 -8.38
CA ASP A 118 7.92 7.38 -9.38
C ASP A 118 7.53 6.15 -10.20
N GLN A 119 6.36 5.61 -9.89
CA GLN A 119 5.74 4.45 -10.54
C GLN A 119 5.35 4.70 -12.00
N GLY A 120 5.32 5.97 -12.42
CA GLY A 120 4.88 6.34 -13.76
C GLY A 120 3.48 5.83 -14.11
N THR A 121 3.32 5.32 -15.33
CA THR A 121 2.02 4.91 -15.90
C THR A 121 1.60 3.47 -15.55
N HIS A 122 2.18 2.88 -14.50
CA HIS A 122 1.98 1.48 -14.12
C HIS A 122 1.30 1.34 -12.75
N GLY A 123 0.54 0.25 -12.55
CA GLY A 123 -0.17 -0.03 -11.29
C GLY A 123 0.76 -0.64 -10.23
N THR A 124 1.94 -0.05 -10.03
CA THR A 124 3.06 -0.67 -9.28
C THR A 124 3.28 -0.04 -7.90
N CYS A 125 2.33 0.79 -7.42
CA CYS A 125 2.46 1.54 -6.17
C CYS A 125 2.90 0.69 -4.98
N VAL A 126 2.38 -0.53 -4.84
CA VAL A 126 2.76 -1.48 -3.78
C VAL A 126 4.25 -1.81 -3.82
N THR A 127 4.79 -2.17 -5.00
CA THR A 127 6.22 -2.47 -5.13
C THR A 127 7.07 -1.24 -4.81
N PHE A 128 6.64 -0.05 -5.21
CA PHE A 128 7.32 1.20 -4.93
C PHE A 128 7.28 1.59 -3.44
N ALA A 129 6.16 1.40 -2.77
CA ALA A 129 6.02 1.66 -1.33
C ALA A 129 6.87 0.67 -0.52
N VAL A 130 6.79 -0.63 -0.83
CA VAL A 130 7.57 -1.67 -0.15
C VAL A 130 9.08 -1.46 -0.34
N SER A 131 9.53 -1.29 -1.58
CA SER A 131 10.96 -1.04 -1.86
C SER A 131 11.43 0.27 -1.23
N GLY A 132 10.69 1.36 -1.38
CA GLY A 132 11.05 2.66 -0.77
C GLY A 132 11.10 2.60 0.76
N GLY A 133 10.20 1.85 1.40
CA GLY A 133 10.18 1.64 2.84
C GLY A 133 11.40 0.86 3.31
N LEU A 134 11.77 -0.22 2.61
CA LEU A 134 12.98 -0.99 2.86
C LEU A 134 14.25 -0.18 2.60
N ASP A 135 14.31 0.58 1.51
CA ASP A 135 15.43 1.47 1.18
C ASP A 135 15.69 2.49 2.29
N ALA A 136 14.62 2.99 2.94
CA ALA A 136 14.75 3.93 4.03
C ALA A 136 15.34 3.29 5.30
N VAL A 137 15.13 1.98 5.49
CA VAL A 137 15.79 1.19 6.54
C VAL A 137 17.24 0.88 6.17
N ILE A 138 17.50 0.52 4.91
CA ILE A 138 18.85 0.23 4.39
C ILE A 138 19.74 1.49 4.42
N GLY A 139 19.17 2.66 4.16
CA GLY A 139 19.87 3.95 4.22
C GLY A 139 20.84 4.21 3.06
N LYS A 140 20.63 3.58 1.90
CA LYS A 140 21.48 3.72 0.71
C LYS A 140 20.85 4.56 -0.41
N GLY A 141 19.77 5.29 -0.14
CA GLY A 141 19.03 6.03 -1.17
C GLY A 141 18.13 5.09 -1.96
N ASP A 142 17.97 5.34 -3.26
CA ASP A 142 17.28 4.42 -4.19
C ASP A 142 18.18 3.20 -4.42
N TYR A 143 17.88 2.10 -3.75
CA TYR A 143 18.76 0.93 -3.71
C TYR A 143 18.11 -0.29 -4.33
N ILE A 144 16.88 -0.64 -3.95
CA ILE A 144 16.16 -1.79 -4.49
C ILE A 144 15.59 -1.48 -5.87
N SER A 145 15.93 -2.28 -6.87
CA SER A 145 15.36 -2.13 -8.21
C SER A 145 13.91 -2.64 -8.26
N GLN A 146 12.94 -1.75 -8.47
CA GLN A 146 11.54 -2.12 -8.69
C GLN A 146 11.37 -2.88 -10.01
N LEU A 147 12.13 -2.52 -11.06
CA LEU A 147 12.08 -3.21 -12.35
C LEU A 147 12.35 -4.70 -12.20
N CYS A 148 13.47 -5.08 -11.59
CA CYS A 148 13.83 -6.48 -11.43
C CYS A 148 12.81 -7.26 -10.62
N GLN A 149 12.25 -6.67 -9.55
CA GLN A 149 11.17 -7.32 -8.78
C GLN A 149 9.93 -7.56 -9.63
N LEU A 150 9.53 -6.58 -10.45
CA LEU A 150 8.38 -6.69 -11.33
C LEU A 150 8.66 -7.62 -12.54
N GLN A 151 9.90 -7.75 -13.00
CA GLN A 151 10.30 -8.71 -14.03
C GLN A 151 10.31 -10.15 -13.49
N LEU A 152 10.70 -10.35 -12.23
CA LEU A 152 10.51 -11.63 -11.56
C LEU A 152 9.02 -11.91 -11.38
N GLY A 153 8.24 -10.90 -10.98
CA GLY A 153 6.78 -11.00 -10.91
C GLY A 153 6.15 -11.44 -12.24
N ASN A 154 6.59 -10.90 -13.38
CA ASN A 154 6.14 -11.37 -14.70
C ASN A 154 6.36 -12.88 -14.89
N TYR A 155 7.52 -13.41 -14.46
CA TYR A 155 7.78 -14.85 -14.51
C TYR A 155 6.78 -15.61 -13.62
N LEU A 156 6.61 -15.17 -12.37
CA LEU A 156 5.73 -15.82 -11.40
C LEU A 156 4.28 -15.86 -11.89
N GLU A 157 3.78 -14.76 -12.45
CA GLU A 157 2.44 -14.66 -13.04
C GLU A 157 2.26 -15.60 -14.24
N GLN A 158 3.20 -15.59 -15.19
CA GLN A 158 3.11 -16.43 -16.39
C GLN A 158 3.16 -17.93 -16.09
N HIS A 159 3.72 -18.33 -14.95
CA HIS A 159 3.85 -19.73 -14.53
C HIS A 159 2.89 -20.12 -13.40
N GLY A 160 1.98 -19.22 -12.98
CA GLY A 160 0.95 -19.50 -11.98
C GLY A 160 1.47 -19.60 -10.54
N TYR A 161 2.59 -18.95 -10.21
CA TYR A 161 3.17 -18.91 -8.88
C TYR A 161 2.79 -17.67 -8.06
N GLY A 162 2.23 -16.63 -8.69
CA GLY A 162 1.86 -15.38 -8.02
C GLY A 162 1.36 -14.33 -9.01
N ILE A 163 1.26 -13.09 -8.55
CA ILE A 163 0.90 -11.94 -9.39
C ILE A 163 2.14 -11.14 -9.78
N SER A 164 2.08 -10.41 -10.90
CA SER A 164 3.27 -9.71 -11.41
C SER A 164 3.64 -8.44 -10.68
N GLY A 165 2.67 -7.79 -10.03
CA GLY A 165 2.80 -6.46 -9.43
C GLY A 165 2.72 -5.29 -10.41
N TRP A 166 2.71 -5.52 -11.73
CA TRP A 166 2.62 -4.44 -12.74
C TRP A 166 1.24 -3.77 -12.81
N ASP A 167 0.20 -4.54 -12.53
CA ASP A 167 -1.20 -4.11 -12.54
C ASP A 167 -1.85 -4.30 -11.17
N GLY A 168 -1.04 -4.15 -10.12
CA GLY A 168 -1.43 -4.20 -8.73
C GLY A 168 -0.87 -5.41 -7.98
N SER A 169 -0.80 -5.26 -6.65
CA SER A 169 -0.41 -6.31 -5.70
C SER A 169 -0.99 -6.02 -4.32
N PHE A 170 -0.55 -6.78 -3.32
CA PHE A 170 -0.67 -6.46 -1.89
C PHE A 170 0.73 -6.48 -1.26
N SER A 171 0.93 -5.71 -0.19
CA SER A 171 2.23 -5.60 0.49
C SER A 171 2.77 -6.97 0.92
N GLY A 172 1.90 -7.86 1.42
CA GLY A 172 2.26 -9.21 1.84
C GLY A 172 2.83 -10.07 0.71
N GLU A 173 2.26 -9.96 -0.50
CA GLU A 173 2.76 -10.68 -1.69
C GLU A 173 4.15 -10.18 -2.12
N VAL A 174 4.34 -8.85 -2.12
CA VAL A 174 5.64 -8.26 -2.50
C VAL A 174 6.71 -8.59 -1.45
N PHE A 175 6.40 -8.48 -0.17
CA PHE A 175 7.32 -8.89 0.89
C PHE A 175 7.62 -10.39 0.84
N GLY A 176 6.62 -11.24 0.59
CA GLY A 176 6.79 -12.68 0.40
C GLY A 176 7.75 -12.99 -0.75
N GLN A 177 7.57 -12.33 -1.89
CA GLN A 177 8.50 -12.43 -3.02
C GLN A 177 9.93 -12.02 -2.63
N MET A 178 10.10 -10.86 -1.97
CA MET A 178 11.41 -10.39 -1.53
C MET A 178 12.05 -11.28 -0.45
N ALA A 179 11.25 -11.89 0.42
CA ALA A 179 11.73 -12.85 1.42
C ALA A 179 12.23 -14.14 0.78
N GLN A 180 11.53 -14.61 -0.25
CA GLN A 180 11.85 -15.86 -0.93
C GLN A 180 13.03 -15.73 -1.91
N TYR A 181 13.07 -14.65 -2.69
CA TYR A 181 14.01 -14.51 -3.81
C TYR A 181 15.10 -13.46 -3.57
N GLY A 182 14.97 -12.65 -2.51
CA GLY A 182 15.84 -11.50 -2.24
C GLY A 182 15.50 -10.29 -3.11
N VAL A 183 16.44 -9.36 -3.20
CA VAL A 183 16.34 -8.15 -4.02
C VAL A 183 17.54 -7.97 -4.91
N ILE A 184 17.33 -7.41 -6.10
CA ILE A 184 18.41 -6.91 -6.95
C ILE A 184 18.50 -5.41 -6.73
N ASN A 185 19.71 -4.90 -6.52
CA ASN A 185 19.94 -3.47 -6.39
C ASN A 185 20.02 -2.76 -7.75
N VAL A 186 19.84 -1.44 -7.75
CA VAL A 186 19.84 -0.61 -8.97
C VAL A 186 21.17 -0.69 -9.74
N ASP A 187 22.32 -0.82 -9.07
CA ASP A 187 23.61 -0.94 -9.75
C ASP A 187 23.69 -2.23 -10.58
N ASN A 188 23.21 -3.35 -10.03
CA ASN A 188 23.13 -4.62 -10.74
C ASN A 188 22.10 -4.56 -11.89
N GLN A 189 20.96 -3.88 -11.69
CA GLN A 189 20.00 -3.63 -12.77
C GLN A 189 20.66 -2.89 -13.94
N TRP A 190 21.42 -1.83 -13.66
CA TRP A 190 22.07 -1.00 -14.69
C TRP A 190 23.21 -1.72 -15.41
N LYS A 191 23.89 -2.62 -14.71
CA LYS A 191 25.02 -3.35 -15.24
C LYS A 191 24.61 -4.57 -16.08
N ASP A 192 23.70 -5.37 -15.54
CA ASP A 192 23.41 -6.71 -16.07
C ASP A 192 21.98 -6.82 -16.65
N GLY A 193 21.09 -5.89 -16.31
CA GLY A 193 19.72 -5.84 -16.81
C GLY A 193 18.79 -6.89 -16.18
N CYS A 194 17.48 -6.63 -16.25
CA CYS A 194 16.44 -7.54 -15.80
C CYS A 194 15.41 -7.73 -16.90
N GLY A 195 15.29 -8.95 -17.41
CA GLY A 195 14.38 -9.27 -18.52
C GLY A 195 14.68 -8.48 -19.81
N GLY A 196 15.94 -8.07 -20.02
CA GLY A 196 16.36 -7.25 -21.17
C GLY A 196 16.20 -5.74 -20.98
N TYR A 197 15.81 -5.28 -19.79
CA TYR A 197 15.66 -3.86 -19.46
C TYR A 197 16.71 -3.44 -18.43
N TYR A 198 17.30 -2.27 -18.63
CA TYR A 198 18.30 -1.68 -17.73
C TYR A 198 17.75 -0.50 -16.92
N ASP A 199 16.59 0.01 -17.33
CA ASP A 199 15.89 1.13 -16.71
C ASP A 199 14.40 0.83 -16.56
N TYR A 200 13.80 1.33 -15.48
CA TYR A 200 12.37 1.19 -15.26
C TYR A 200 11.58 1.96 -16.36
N PRO A 201 10.66 1.30 -17.09
CA PRO A 201 9.92 1.86 -18.23
C PRO A 201 8.80 2.81 -17.78
N LYS A 202 9.14 3.84 -17.01
CA LYS A 202 8.20 4.73 -16.29
C LYS A 202 7.01 5.21 -17.11
N TYR A 203 7.25 5.67 -18.34
CA TYR A 203 6.22 6.25 -19.22
C TYR A 203 6.08 5.49 -20.54
N SER A 204 6.49 4.22 -20.58
CA SER A 204 6.32 3.34 -21.73
C SER A 204 5.51 2.10 -21.36
N LYS A 205 5.25 1.23 -22.34
CA LYS A 205 4.41 0.05 -22.13
C LYS A 205 5.06 -0.91 -21.14
N ARG A 206 4.23 -1.61 -20.37
CA ARG A 206 4.64 -2.72 -19.49
C ARG A 206 5.50 -3.73 -20.28
N PRO A 207 6.70 -4.08 -19.79
CA PRO A 207 7.51 -5.14 -20.38
C PRO A 207 6.76 -6.47 -20.41
N GLN A 208 6.85 -7.18 -21.54
CA GLN A 208 6.27 -8.51 -21.70
C GLN A 208 7.27 -9.64 -21.42
N THR A 209 8.55 -9.29 -21.28
CA THR A 209 9.63 -10.20 -20.88
C THR A 209 9.61 -10.40 -19.36
N TYR A 210 10.49 -11.28 -18.89
CA TYR A 210 10.68 -11.58 -17.48
C TYR A 210 12.14 -11.94 -17.21
N ILE A 211 12.51 -12.02 -15.93
CA ILE A 211 13.74 -12.66 -15.47
C ILE A 211 13.37 -13.94 -14.73
N ALA A 212 14.00 -15.07 -15.09
CA ALA A 212 13.75 -16.34 -14.43
C ALA A 212 14.39 -16.35 -13.02
N PRO A 213 13.85 -17.12 -12.05
CA PRO A 213 14.38 -17.17 -10.70
C PRO A 213 15.87 -17.54 -10.64
N GLU A 214 16.35 -18.40 -11.53
CA GLU A 214 17.75 -18.83 -11.57
C GLU A 214 18.69 -17.69 -11.99
N ASP A 215 18.24 -16.79 -12.87
CA ASP A 215 19.00 -15.61 -13.28
C ASP A 215 18.88 -14.49 -12.25
N PHE A 216 17.69 -14.34 -11.65
CA PHE A 216 17.47 -13.39 -10.56
C PHE A 216 18.38 -13.69 -9.36
N ALA A 217 18.47 -14.97 -8.96
CA ALA A 217 19.27 -15.42 -7.82
C ALA A 217 20.78 -15.18 -7.99
N LYS A 218 21.29 -15.00 -9.22
CA LYS A 218 22.71 -14.69 -9.46
C LYS A 218 23.07 -13.26 -9.09
N MET A 219 22.08 -12.37 -9.01
CA MET A 219 22.25 -10.94 -8.78
C MET A 219 21.59 -10.46 -7.49
N SER A 220 20.73 -11.29 -6.89
CA SER A 220 19.94 -10.92 -5.73
C SER A 220 20.70 -11.11 -4.42
N GLU A 221 20.29 -10.33 -3.42
CA GLU A 221 20.76 -10.41 -2.05
C GLU A 221 19.58 -10.41 -1.06
N PRO A 222 19.73 -11.05 0.11
CA PRO A 222 18.69 -11.01 1.14
C PRO A 222 18.67 -9.64 1.82
N VAL A 223 17.51 -8.97 1.79
CA VAL A 223 17.28 -7.76 2.59
C VAL A 223 16.50 -8.05 3.87
N LEU A 224 15.45 -8.87 3.76
CA LEU A 224 14.68 -9.32 4.91
C LEU A 224 15.50 -10.33 5.74
N GLY A 225 15.53 -10.14 7.05
CA GLY A 225 16.43 -10.87 7.97
C GLY A 225 17.85 -10.32 8.03
N THR A 226 18.28 -9.52 7.05
CA THR A 226 19.60 -8.85 7.05
C THR A 226 19.50 -7.42 7.56
N TYR A 227 18.64 -6.60 6.96
CA TYR A 227 18.49 -5.18 7.29
C TYR A 227 17.16 -4.88 7.96
N ALA A 228 16.12 -5.65 7.63
CA ALA A 228 14.78 -5.43 8.12
C ALA A 228 14.04 -6.73 8.47
N ALA A 229 13.15 -6.66 9.45
CA ALA A 229 12.06 -7.60 9.65
C ALA A 229 10.73 -6.91 9.31
N ILE A 230 9.68 -7.68 9.11
CA ILE A 230 8.34 -7.16 8.85
C ILE A 230 7.35 -7.71 9.86
N LYS A 231 6.31 -6.93 10.12
CA LYS A 231 5.20 -7.32 10.98
C LYS A 231 3.90 -6.76 10.45
N ASP A 232 2.97 -7.64 10.12
CA ASP A 232 1.62 -7.23 9.74
C ASP A 232 0.91 -6.64 10.96
N ILE A 233 0.48 -5.39 10.83
CA ILE A 233 -0.42 -4.77 11.80
C ILE A 233 -1.82 -5.18 11.40
N ARG A 234 -2.36 -6.19 12.11
CA ARG A 234 -3.72 -6.67 11.87
C ARG A 234 -4.70 -5.49 11.89
N VAL A 235 -5.32 -5.23 10.75
CA VAL A 235 -6.41 -4.26 10.62
C VAL A 235 -7.58 -4.77 11.45
N ALA A 236 -7.71 -4.24 12.66
CA ALA A 236 -8.77 -4.64 13.57
C ALA A 236 -10.08 -3.96 13.15
N ARG A 237 -11.22 -4.58 13.46
CA ARG A 237 -12.53 -3.89 13.48
C ARG A 237 -12.54 -2.69 14.46
N ASN A 238 -11.56 -2.62 15.35
CA ASN A 238 -11.29 -1.46 16.19
C ASN A 238 -10.20 -0.60 15.54
N PHE A 239 -10.61 0.34 14.70
CA PHE A 239 -9.71 1.17 13.91
C PHE A 239 -8.78 2.06 14.74
N GLU A 240 -9.17 2.40 15.97
CA GLU A 240 -8.29 3.12 16.91
C GLU A 240 -7.03 2.31 17.23
N ALA A 241 -7.18 0.99 17.43
CA ALA A 241 -6.05 0.13 17.75
C ALA A 241 -5.04 0.05 16.60
N THR A 242 -5.53 0.06 15.35
CA THR A 242 -4.64 0.09 14.17
C THR A 242 -3.85 1.40 14.13
N LEU A 243 -4.50 2.55 14.33
CA LEU A 243 -3.80 3.84 14.37
C LEU A 243 -2.79 3.91 15.53
N ASP A 244 -3.16 3.43 16.72
CA ASP A 244 -2.25 3.41 17.87
C ASP A 244 -1.01 2.53 17.60
N ASN A 245 -1.19 1.37 16.94
CA ASN A 245 -0.08 0.52 16.54
C ASN A 245 0.84 1.21 15.53
N VAL A 246 0.29 1.92 14.54
CA VAL A 246 1.07 2.73 13.59
C VAL A 246 1.86 3.82 14.32
N LYS A 247 1.23 4.53 15.25
CA LYS A 247 1.91 5.58 16.03
C LYS A 247 3.02 5.01 16.91
N ASN A 248 2.82 3.84 17.51
CA ASN A 248 3.84 3.13 18.28
C ASN A 248 5.04 2.74 17.39
N ALA A 249 4.78 2.17 16.20
CA ALA A 249 5.83 1.82 15.24
C ALA A 249 6.64 3.06 14.83
N LEU A 250 5.97 4.15 14.43
CA LEU A 250 6.63 5.40 14.08
C LEU A 250 7.47 5.96 15.24
N HIS A 251 6.94 5.90 16.47
CA HIS A 251 7.68 6.33 17.66
C HIS A 251 8.93 5.48 17.92
N ALA A 252 8.89 4.18 17.63
CA ALA A 252 10.04 3.28 17.72
C ALA A 252 11.10 3.52 16.64
N GLY A 253 10.80 4.35 15.63
CA GLY A 253 11.69 4.61 14.49
C GLY A 253 11.38 3.76 13.25
N ASP A 254 10.31 2.97 13.30
CA ASP A 254 9.90 2.08 12.23
C ASP A 254 9.02 2.82 11.21
N ARG A 255 9.15 2.45 9.94
CA ARG A 255 8.25 2.95 8.88
C ARG A 255 7.16 1.92 8.61
N VAL A 256 6.04 2.39 8.12
CA VAL A 256 4.87 1.55 7.84
C VAL A 256 4.49 1.72 6.39
N VAL A 257 4.27 0.62 5.68
CA VAL A 257 3.60 0.64 4.37
C VAL A 257 2.14 0.26 4.56
N PHE A 258 1.25 0.84 3.76
CA PHE A 258 -0.17 0.59 3.90
C PHE A 258 -0.93 0.77 2.59
N GLY A 259 -1.89 -0.12 2.37
CA GLY A 259 -2.92 0.03 1.34
C GLY A 259 -4.11 0.84 1.86
N VAL A 260 -4.71 1.65 1.00
CA VAL A 260 -5.87 2.49 1.31
C VAL A 260 -6.87 2.52 0.15
N LEU A 261 -8.15 2.48 0.47
CA LEU A 261 -9.24 2.71 -0.48
C LEU A 261 -9.40 4.18 -0.81
N LEU A 262 -9.71 4.48 -2.07
CA LEU A 262 -9.90 5.84 -2.59
C LEU A 262 -11.31 5.98 -3.21
N PRO A 263 -12.34 6.40 -2.44
CA PRO A 263 -13.72 6.40 -2.91
C PRO A 263 -14.05 7.37 -4.04
N ARG A 264 -13.28 8.45 -4.18
CA ARG A 264 -13.59 9.58 -5.06
C ARG A 264 -12.34 10.14 -5.72
N VAL A 265 -11.68 9.32 -6.53
CA VAL A 265 -10.45 9.70 -7.24
C VAL A 265 -10.65 10.84 -8.25
N ASP A 266 -11.90 11.10 -8.61
CA ASP A 266 -12.32 12.23 -9.45
C ASP A 266 -12.25 13.59 -8.73
N LEU A 267 -12.16 13.59 -7.39
CA LEU A 267 -12.04 14.81 -6.59
C LEU A 267 -10.57 15.19 -6.37
N GLY A 268 -10.31 16.50 -6.35
CA GLY A 268 -9.01 17.07 -6.01
C GLY A 268 -7.84 16.38 -6.72
N THR A 269 -6.84 15.92 -5.94
CA THR A 269 -5.71 15.13 -6.47
C THR A 269 -5.90 13.66 -6.08
N ALA A 270 -6.50 12.87 -6.97
CA ALA A 270 -6.80 11.45 -6.72
C ALA A 270 -7.55 11.21 -5.39
N GLY A 271 -8.57 12.03 -5.11
CA GLY A 271 -9.38 11.99 -3.90
C GLY A 271 -8.80 12.75 -2.71
N ALA A 272 -7.59 13.31 -2.81
CA ALA A 272 -7.10 14.26 -1.82
C ALA A 272 -7.82 15.60 -2.04
N VAL A 273 -8.58 16.04 -1.04
CA VAL A 273 -9.41 17.27 -1.09
C VAL A 273 -9.04 18.28 -0.01
N GLY A 274 -8.12 17.93 0.89
CA GLY A 274 -7.57 18.84 1.90
C GLY A 274 -6.29 19.51 1.42
N LYS A 275 -6.02 20.71 1.96
CA LYS A 275 -4.79 21.48 1.72
C LYS A 275 -4.07 21.74 3.04
N TYR A 276 -2.90 21.12 3.23
CA TYR A 276 -2.14 21.23 4.49
C TYR A 276 -0.84 22.03 4.32
N ARG A 277 0.13 21.54 3.53
CA ARG A 277 1.45 22.22 3.38
C ARG A 277 1.57 23.07 2.13
N THR A 278 0.57 23.04 1.28
CA THR A 278 0.51 23.74 -0.01
C THR A 278 -0.84 24.43 -0.16
N TRP A 279 -0.83 25.57 -0.85
CA TRP A 279 -2.04 26.33 -1.17
C TRP A 279 -2.55 26.07 -2.59
N PHE A 280 -1.69 25.51 -3.45
CA PHE A 280 -1.93 25.35 -4.88
C PHE A 280 -2.37 23.92 -5.27
N THR A 281 -2.07 22.91 -4.46
CA THR A 281 -2.48 21.51 -4.64
C THR A 281 -3.25 21.00 -3.43
N GLN A 282 -4.21 20.10 -3.65
CA GLN A 282 -4.74 19.29 -2.55
C GLN A 282 -3.79 18.12 -2.30
N ASP A 283 -3.14 18.13 -1.13
CA ASP A 283 -2.09 17.18 -0.71
C ASP A 283 -2.57 16.24 0.41
N THR A 284 -3.82 16.37 0.85
CA THR A 284 -4.31 15.68 2.03
C THR A 284 -5.61 14.93 1.77
N TRP A 285 -5.62 13.62 2.02
CA TRP A 285 -6.86 12.83 2.07
C TRP A 285 -7.59 13.07 3.39
N VAL A 286 -8.82 13.55 3.29
CA VAL A 286 -9.69 13.85 4.42
C VAL A 286 -11.09 13.33 4.16
N LEU A 287 -11.80 12.95 5.22
CA LEU A 287 -13.12 12.35 5.11
C LEU A 287 -14.20 13.45 4.96
N SER A 288 -14.21 14.13 3.81
CA SER A 288 -15.23 15.14 3.49
C SER A 288 -16.60 14.48 3.25
N LYS A 289 -17.65 15.30 3.15
CA LYS A 289 -18.99 14.79 2.83
C LYS A 289 -19.01 14.06 1.49
N GLU A 290 -18.41 14.64 0.46
CA GLU A 290 -18.38 14.09 -0.90
C GLU A 290 -17.63 12.77 -0.97
N VAL A 291 -16.54 12.65 -0.19
CA VAL A 291 -15.78 11.40 -0.06
C VAL A 291 -16.66 10.34 0.60
N MET A 292 -17.35 10.68 1.70
CA MET A 292 -18.26 9.73 2.37
C MET A 292 -19.41 9.29 1.49
N ASP A 293 -19.96 10.20 0.67
CA ASP A 293 -21.04 9.88 -0.26
C ASP A 293 -20.61 8.85 -1.32
N GLY A 294 -19.32 8.73 -1.63
CA GLY A 294 -18.76 7.77 -2.60
C GLY A 294 -18.34 6.41 -2.04
N ILE A 295 -18.53 6.15 -0.74
CA ILE A 295 -18.01 4.93 -0.09
C ILE A 295 -18.61 3.62 -0.66
N SER A 296 -19.83 3.66 -1.19
CA SER A 296 -20.44 2.49 -1.82
C SER A 296 -19.83 2.12 -3.18
N ASP A 297 -19.16 3.07 -3.82
CA ASP A 297 -18.75 3.01 -5.22
C ASP A 297 -17.22 3.04 -5.35
N ILE A 298 -16.54 2.51 -4.32
CA ILE A 298 -15.08 2.42 -4.29
C ILE A 298 -14.62 1.39 -5.33
N GLU A 299 -13.86 1.87 -6.30
CA GLU A 299 -13.19 1.04 -7.32
C GLU A 299 -11.67 1.21 -7.30
N ALA A 300 -11.14 2.17 -6.55
CA ALA A 300 -9.72 2.49 -6.51
C ALA A 300 -9.10 2.22 -5.14
N ALA A 301 -7.85 1.76 -5.16
CA ALA A 301 -6.97 1.70 -3.99
C ALA A 301 -5.55 2.15 -4.35
N HIS A 302 -4.76 2.46 -3.33
CA HIS A 302 -3.38 2.91 -3.48
C HIS A 302 -2.53 2.49 -2.27
N GLU A 303 -1.23 2.38 -2.45
CA GLU A 303 -0.30 2.02 -1.37
C GLU A 303 0.84 3.02 -1.27
N MET A 304 1.17 3.38 -0.03
CA MET A 304 2.11 4.44 0.32
C MET A 304 2.88 4.09 1.59
N ILE A 305 3.83 4.95 1.98
CA ILE A 305 4.65 4.79 3.18
C ILE A 305 4.25 5.87 4.19
N ILE A 306 3.92 5.48 5.42
CA ILE A 306 3.72 6.38 6.54
C ILE A 306 5.09 6.67 7.17
N THR A 307 5.44 7.96 7.26
CA THR A 307 6.74 8.43 7.74
C THR A 307 6.65 9.28 9.00
N GLY A 308 5.44 9.56 9.48
CA GLY A 308 5.24 10.36 10.67
C GLY A 308 3.77 10.61 10.98
N TYR A 309 3.53 11.26 12.11
CA TYR A 309 2.21 11.69 12.55
C TYR A 309 2.30 13.01 13.33
N ASP A 310 1.21 13.77 13.36
CA ASP A 310 1.04 14.96 14.21
C ASP A 310 -0.41 15.05 14.72
N ASP A 311 -0.59 14.83 16.02
CA ASP A 311 -1.88 14.87 16.72
C ASP A 311 -2.52 16.27 16.74
N ASN A 312 -1.70 17.31 16.57
CA ASN A 312 -2.14 18.70 16.63
C ASN A 312 -2.31 19.33 15.24
N ALA A 313 -1.80 18.70 14.18
CA ALA A 313 -2.01 19.15 12.82
C ALA A 313 -3.50 19.22 12.51
N THR A 314 -3.90 20.31 11.85
CA THR A 314 -5.28 20.52 11.40
C THR A 314 -5.25 20.90 9.92
N VAL A 315 -6.08 20.23 9.13
CA VAL A 315 -6.30 20.50 7.71
C VAL A 315 -7.76 20.88 7.51
N TYR A 316 -8.04 21.68 6.49
CA TYR A 316 -9.40 22.03 6.11
C TYR A 316 -9.71 21.39 4.75
N ASP A 317 -10.90 20.82 4.62
CA ASP A 317 -11.43 20.41 3.31
C ASP A 317 -11.90 21.63 2.49
N ASP A 318 -12.31 21.38 1.25
CA ASP A 318 -12.76 22.42 0.32
C ASP A 318 -14.03 23.16 0.79
N HIS A 319 -14.70 22.70 1.86
CA HIS A 319 -15.85 23.36 2.51
C HIS A 319 -15.46 24.09 3.81
N GLY A 320 -14.17 24.14 4.13
CA GLY A 320 -13.67 24.77 5.34
C GLY A 320 -13.94 23.95 6.61
N VAL A 321 -14.25 22.66 6.50
CA VAL A 321 -14.39 21.80 7.69
C VAL A 321 -13.02 21.33 8.15
N ALA A 322 -12.73 21.53 9.43
CA ALA A 322 -11.48 21.13 10.05
C ALA A 322 -11.42 19.61 10.28
N HIS A 323 -10.26 19.02 10.03
CA HIS A 323 -9.90 17.64 10.35
C HIS A 323 -8.59 17.66 11.14
N LYS A 324 -8.57 17.07 12.34
CA LYS A 324 -7.43 17.11 13.26
C LYS A 324 -6.73 15.75 13.32
N GLY A 325 -5.40 15.79 13.42
CA GLY A 325 -4.56 14.60 13.47
C GLY A 325 -4.24 14.12 12.06
N LEU A 326 -2.97 14.22 11.68
CA LEU A 326 -2.49 13.84 10.35
C LEU A 326 -1.41 12.78 10.42
N LEU A 327 -1.42 11.87 9.45
CA LEU A 327 -0.29 11.04 9.05
C LEU A 327 0.48 11.76 7.94
N THR A 328 1.80 11.65 7.95
CA THR A 328 2.68 12.10 6.85
C THR A 328 3.01 10.91 5.97
N LEU A 329 2.84 11.07 4.67
CA LEU A 329 2.90 9.98 3.69
C LEU A 329 3.92 10.27 2.59
N ARG A 330 4.83 9.34 2.34
CA ARG A 330 5.65 9.32 1.12
C ARG A 330 4.88 8.59 0.02
N ASN A 331 4.63 9.30 -1.09
CA ASN A 331 3.98 8.76 -2.28
C ASN A 331 5.00 8.37 -3.37
N SER A 332 4.54 7.69 -4.41
CA SER A 332 5.33 7.15 -5.52
C SER A 332 4.97 7.79 -6.86
N TRP A 333 4.60 9.07 -6.88
CA TRP A 333 4.19 9.81 -8.08
C TRP A 333 5.21 10.84 -8.55
N GLY A 334 6.45 10.76 -8.04
CA GLY A 334 7.49 11.76 -8.27
C GLY A 334 7.28 13.05 -7.46
N THR A 335 8.26 13.95 -7.54
CA THR A 335 8.30 15.21 -6.77
C THR A 335 7.35 16.28 -7.31
N SER A 336 6.81 16.10 -8.52
CA SER A 336 5.97 17.06 -9.24
C SER A 336 4.52 17.09 -8.76
N VAL A 337 4.13 16.16 -7.88
CA VAL A 337 2.77 16.01 -7.36
C VAL A 337 2.78 16.04 -5.82
N GLY A 338 1.76 16.64 -5.22
CA GLY A 338 1.63 16.79 -3.76
C GLY A 338 2.52 17.91 -3.23
N TYR A 339 3.11 17.70 -2.05
CA TYR A 339 4.12 18.58 -1.47
C TYR A 339 5.50 17.95 -1.67
N TRP A 340 6.07 18.13 -2.86
CA TRP A 340 7.35 17.51 -3.25
C TRP A 340 7.35 15.99 -3.12
N GLY A 341 6.24 15.34 -3.52
CA GLY A 341 6.06 13.89 -3.39
C GLY A 341 5.55 13.41 -2.04
N GLU A 342 5.47 14.30 -1.04
CA GLU A 342 4.80 14.02 0.23
C GLU A 342 3.31 14.35 0.12
N PHE A 343 2.52 13.55 0.84
CA PHE A 343 1.09 13.71 1.03
C PHE A 343 0.76 13.55 2.52
N TYR A 344 -0.49 13.81 2.86
CA TYR A 344 -1.00 13.68 4.23
C TYR A 344 -2.34 12.97 4.23
N MET A 345 -2.72 12.45 5.38
CA MET A 345 -4.02 11.79 5.55
C MET A 345 -4.55 12.03 6.95
N SER A 346 -5.82 12.40 7.07
CA SER A 346 -6.45 12.52 8.38
C SER A 346 -6.61 11.16 9.04
N TYR A 347 -6.54 11.13 10.36
CA TYR A 347 -6.74 9.91 11.14
C TYR A 347 -8.08 9.24 10.85
N ASP A 348 -9.15 10.03 10.65
CA ASP A 348 -10.47 9.48 10.34
C ASP A 348 -10.52 8.81 8.96
N TYR A 349 -9.81 9.35 7.97
CA TYR A 349 -9.69 8.72 6.66
C TYR A 349 -8.93 7.39 6.77
N PHE A 350 -7.77 7.40 7.44
CA PHE A 350 -6.97 6.19 7.66
C PHE A 350 -7.77 5.11 8.38
N LYS A 351 -8.42 5.45 9.49
CA LYS A 351 -9.21 4.50 10.29
C LYS A 351 -10.29 3.81 9.47
N LEU A 352 -11.00 4.55 8.63
CA LEU A 352 -12.11 4.00 7.86
C LEU A 352 -11.66 3.22 6.63
N LEU A 353 -10.61 3.67 5.93
CA LEU A 353 -10.33 3.26 4.56
C LEU A 353 -9.01 2.49 4.37
N ASN A 354 -8.24 2.24 5.44
CA ASN A 354 -7.06 1.37 5.35
C ASN A 354 -7.46 -0.09 5.01
N LEU A 355 -6.62 -0.75 4.21
CA LEU A 355 -6.81 -2.12 3.72
C LEU A 355 -5.84 -3.09 4.39
N GLU A 356 -4.57 -2.75 4.32
CA GLU A 356 -3.47 -3.51 4.88
C GLU A 356 -2.46 -2.53 5.46
N VAL A 357 -1.73 -2.97 6.48
CA VAL A 357 -0.76 -2.14 7.20
C VAL A 357 0.39 -3.05 7.62
N THR A 358 1.59 -2.76 7.14
CA THR A 358 2.78 -3.58 7.39
C THR A 358 3.91 -2.72 7.92
N GLU A 359 4.37 -3.06 9.12
CA GLU A 359 5.49 -2.42 9.81
C GLU A 359 6.81 -2.98 9.29
N ILE A 360 7.77 -2.10 8.98
CA ILE A 360 9.13 -2.46 8.59
C ILE A 360 10.06 -2.11 9.75
N LEU A 361 10.58 -3.14 10.41
CA LEU A 361 11.42 -3.04 11.60
C LEU A 361 12.89 -3.09 11.19
N PRO A 362 13.71 -2.06 11.47
CA PRO A 362 15.15 -2.13 11.30
C PRO A 362 15.77 -3.23 12.18
N ILE A 363 16.63 -4.05 11.60
CA ILE A 363 17.47 -4.99 12.36
C ILE A 363 18.78 -4.24 12.64
N ASN A 364 18.94 -3.79 13.88
CA ASN A 364 20.19 -3.19 14.34
C ASN A 364 21.26 -4.29 14.46
N HIS A 365 22.38 -4.13 13.75
CA HIS A 365 23.60 -4.91 13.96
C HIS A 365 24.49 -4.29 15.03
#